data_AF-A0A949TA83-F1
#
_entry.id   AF-A0A949TA83-F1
#
_cell.length_a   1.000
_cell.length_b   1.000
_cell.length_c   1.000
_cell.angle_alpha   90.00
_cell.angle_beta   90.00
_cell.angle_gamma   90.00
#
_symmetry.space_group_name_H-M   'P 1'
#
loop_
_entity.id
_entity.type
_entity.pdbx_description
1 polymer ?
#
loop_
_entity_poly.entity_id
_entity_poly.type
_entity_poly.pdbx_seq_one_letter_code
_entity_poly.pdbx_strand_id
1 'polypeptide(L)'
;MQRRQGTVEIFSTFIQFDIDKFHGWVTDAKLRRNMKTCLEKSSKQDSYSFWALYWYKVWENSAQTSEQNTINYSSLAYSHLCAYLQETCYWAARKSALNSSGHSSISDFFQIAIAQLGKILKAFNPEQSSHLKSYAELSFERIIRDVLRVRREADICSDIALLHKVSRRRLIKSLQNMGLNEENIANYVLAWECFEELYTSGNTEIRQRRKPDVAVWEAIAKLYNTQRLTRGLSSGAVNSQTIEKWLKQSAQAIRNFLYPKFVSADTPLKDDGDTSLLDMLPGNVQDSLLAQMVEQEEADSFKSQQTQLNEVLNQAIAALDSKSQQLLQVYYSQQFTQTEIAKQLEIKQYKVSRLLSSIRKSLLQTLTQWSQNTLHISPTSVVIASINISLEEWLKFHYSQTEQG
;
A
#
# COMPACT_ATOMS: atom_id res chain seq x y z
N MET A 1 -18.32 -17.75 2.40
CA MET A 1 -16.92 -17.48 2.79
C MET A 1 -16.62 -18.28 4.04
N GLN A 2 -15.72 -19.25 3.93
CA GLN A 2 -15.23 -20.00 5.08
C GLN A 2 -14.30 -19.10 5.91
N ARG A 3 -14.46 -19.12 7.24
CA ARG A 3 -13.60 -18.35 8.16
C ARG A 3 -12.23 -18.99 8.23
N ARG A 4 -11.18 -18.17 8.10
CA ARG A 4 -9.79 -18.61 8.29
C ARG A 4 -9.52 -18.91 9.75
N GLN A 5 -8.73 -19.93 10.01
CA GLN A 5 -8.36 -20.35 11.36
C GLN A 5 -6.84 -20.43 11.48
N GLY A 6 -6.30 -19.77 12.49
CA GLY A 6 -4.87 -19.77 12.76
C GLY A 6 -4.14 -18.57 12.18
N THR A 7 -3.08 -18.18 12.88
CA THR A 7 -2.33 -16.95 12.60
C THR A 7 -1.69 -16.99 11.22
N VAL A 8 -1.08 -18.11 10.84
CA VAL A 8 -0.43 -18.25 9.53
C VAL A 8 -1.41 -18.02 8.39
N GLU A 9 -2.58 -18.67 8.42
CA GLU A 9 -3.57 -18.58 7.35
C GLU A 9 -4.09 -17.14 7.22
N ILE A 10 -4.41 -16.49 8.33
CA ILE A 10 -4.95 -15.13 8.35
C ILE A 10 -3.97 -14.10 7.76
N PHE A 11 -2.67 -14.26 7.99
CA PHE A 11 -1.65 -13.31 7.53
C PHE A 11 -0.99 -13.71 6.20
N SER A 12 -1.39 -14.82 5.57
CA SER A 12 -0.76 -15.29 4.31
C SER A 12 -1.73 -15.65 3.19
N THR A 13 -3.04 -15.47 3.39
CA THR A 13 -4.04 -15.84 2.38
C THR A 13 -4.82 -14.65 1.84
N PHE A 14 -5.21 -14.77 0.57
CA PHE A 14 -5.97 -13.78 -0.18
C PHE A 14 -7.25 -14.41 -0.72
N ILE A 15 -8.30 -13.59 -0.86
CA ILE A 15 -9.57 -14.04 -1.39
C ILE A 15 -9.42 -14.25 -2.90
N GLN A 16 -9.89 -15.39 -3.36
CA GLN A 16 -10.12 -15.65 -4.77
C GLN A 16 -11.61 -15.51 -5.07
N PHE A 17 -11.92 -14.67 -6.06
CA PHE A 17 -13.25 -14.58 -6.63
C PHE A 17 -13.34 -15.48 -7.86
N ASP A 18 -14.48 -16.14 -7.99
CA ASP A 18 -14.90 -16.76 -9.24
C ASP A 18 -16.10 -15.96 -9.75
N ILE A 19 -15.87 -15.22 -10.84
CA ILE A 19 -16.72 -14.16 -11.37
C ILE A 19 -16.93 -13.06 -10.30
N ASP A 20 -17.90 -13.24 -9.41
CA ASP A 20 -18.29 -12.29 -8.36
C ASP A 20 -18.60 -12.96 -7.01
N LYS A 21 -18.38 -14.27 -6.92
CA LYS A 21 -18.62 -15.04 -5.70
C LYS A 21 -17.30 -15.45 -5.09
N PHE A 22 -17.29 -15.53 -3.77
CA PHE A 22 -16.17 -16.13 -3.05
C PHE A 22 -15.97 -17.57 -3.54
N HIS A 23 -14.79 -17.85 -4.07
CA HIS A 23 -14.38 -19.19 -4.52
C HIS A 23 -13.57 -19.90 -3.43
N GLY A 24 -12.52 -19.24 -2.93
CA GLY A 24 -11.62 -19.84 -1.97
C GLY A 24 -10.54 -18.90 -1.47
N TRP A 25 -9.63 -19.46 -0.68
CA TRP A 25 -8.46 -18.78 -0.16
C TRP A 25 -7.22 -19.24 -0.90
N VAL A 26 -6.46 -18.30 -1.46
CA VAL A 26 -5.17 -18.57 -2.09
C VAL A 26 -4.08 -18.20 -1.11
N THR A 27 -3.15 -19.13 -0.88
CA THR A 27 -2.04 -18.92 0.04
C THR A 27 -0.83 -18.37 -0.71
N ASP A 28 -0.29 -17.26 -0.22
CA ASP A 28 1.00 -16.74 -0.64
C ASP A 28 2.11 -17.50 0.10
N ALA A 29 2.98 -18.18 -0.66
CA ALA A 29 4.03 -19.02 -0.11
C ALA A 29 5.09 -18.21 0.66
N LYS A 30 5.39 -16.97 0.22
CA LYS A 30 6.37 -16.08 0.85
C LYS A 30 5.86 -15.59 2.18
N LEU A 31 4.62 -15.10 2.24
CA LEU A 31 3.98 -14.69 3.48
C LEU A 31 3.81 -15.87 4.44
N ARG A 32 3.43 -17.05 3.93
CA ARG A 32 3.27 -18.24 4.78
C ARG A 32 4.58 -18.65 5.44
N ARG A 33 5.68 -18.70 4.67
CA ARG A 33 7.01 -19.02 5.20
C ARG A 33 7.45 -17.98 6.23
N ASN A 34 7.34 -16.70 5.89
CA ASN A 34 7.72 -15.61 6.80
C ASN A 34 6.95 -15.67 8.12
N MET A 35 5.61 -15.81 8.05
CA MET A 35 4.77 -15.86 9.23
C MET A 35 5.08 -17.09 10.11
N LYS A 36 5.38 -18.25 9.52
CA LYS A 36 5.84 -19.44 10.27
C LYS A 36 7.15 -19.18 10.99
N THR A 37 8.15 -18.62 10.30
CA THR A 37 9.44 -18.26 10.90
C THR A 37 9.28 -17.25 12.04
N CYS A 38 8.39 -16.27 11.89
CA CYS A 38 8.09 -15.30 12.94
C CYS A 38 7.43 -15.97 14.16
N LEU A 39 6.51 -16.92 13.95
CA LEU A 39 5.88 -17.67 15.03
C LEU A 39 6.88 -18.57 15.76
N GLU A 40 7.74 -19.29 15.02
CA GLU A 40 8.79 -20.15 15.58
C GLU A 40 9.79 -19.37 16.44
N LYS A 41 10.05 -18.11 16.10
CA LYS A 41 10.94 -17.22 16.86
C LYS A 41 10.26 -16.52 18.04
N SER A 42 8.94 -16.58 18.14
CA SER A 42 8.18 -15.87 19.17
C SER A 42 7.71 -16.81 20.28
N SER A 43 7.99 -16.45 21.53
CA SER A 43 7.48 -17.17 22.71
C SER A 43 6.03 -16.78 23.09
N LYS A 44 5.40 -15.87 22.32
CA LYS A 44 4.06 -15.34 22.60
C LYS A 44 3.00 -16.04 21.76
N GLN A 45 1.92 -16.46 22.43
CA GLN A 45 0.76 -17.15 21.86
C GLN A 45 0.02 -16.34 20.78
N ASP A 46 -0.67 -17.09 19.91
CA ASP A 46 -1.48 -16.77 18.72
C ASP A 46 -2.54 -15.66 18.85
N SER A 47 -2.16 -14.44 19.26
CA SER A 47 -3.06 -13.30 19.22
C SER A 47 -2.97 -12.58 17.88
N TYR A 48 -4.04 -12.65 17.09
CA TYR A 48 -4.15 -11.92 15.82
C TYR A 48 -3.94 -10.41 15.98
N SER A 49 -4.40 -9.85 17.10
CA SER A 49 -4.25 -8.43 17.41
C SER A 49 -2.79 -8.06 17.63
N PHE A 50 -2.01 -8.93 18.27
CA PHE A 50 -0.58 -8.71 18.46
C PHE A 50 0.14 -8.65 17.12
N TRP A 51 -0.06 -9.65 16.26
CA TRP A 51 0.60 -9.72 14.96
C TRP A 51 0.16 -8.59 14.02
N ALA A 52 -1.09 -8.16 14.08
CA ALA A 52 -1.56 -6.99 13.33
C ALA A 52 -0.82 -5.71 13.75
N LEU A 53 -0.64 -5.49 15.05
CA LEU A 53 0.11 -4.34 15.56
C LEU A 53 1.61 -4.44 15.28
N TYR A 54 2.18 -5.65 15.37
CA TYR A 54 3.57 -5.91 15.01
C TYR A 54 3.82 -5.52 13.55
N TRP A 55 3.06 -6.07 12.61
CA TRP A 55 3.20 -5.77 11.19
C TRP A 55 2.92 -4.30 10.87
N TYR A 56 1.96 -3.68 11.58
CA TYR A 56 1.72 -2.24 11.47
C TYR A 56 2.96 -1.42 11.84
N LYS A 57 3.60 -1.71 12.97
CA LYS A 57 4.82 -1.01 13.41
C LYS A 57 6.00 -1.25 12.47
N VAL A 58 6.18 -2.48 11.98
CA VAL A 58 7.22 -2.79 10.98
C VAL A 58 6.97 -1.99 9.69
N TRP A 59 5.73 -1.93 9.24
CA TRP A 59 5.34 -1.13 8.08
C TRP A 59 5.58 0.36 8.30
N GLU A 60 5.15 0.93 9.42
CA GLU A 60 5.30 2.34 9.77
C GLU A 60 6.78 2.76 9.82
N ASN A 61 7.62 1.97 10.49
CA ASN A 61 9.06 2.22 10.57
C ASN A 61 9.71 2.17 9.18
N SER A 62 9.32 1.21 8.32
CA SER A 62 9.83 1.11 6.95
C SER A 62 9.38 2.27 6.05
N ALA A 63 8.20 2.84 6.30
CA ALA A 63 7.65 3.95 5.52
C ALA A 63 8.31 5.29 5.87
N GLN A 64 8.86 5.43 7.07
CA GLN A 64 9.57 6.64 7.52
C GLN A 64 10.99 6.77 6.94
N THR A 65 11.62 5.67 6.51
CA THR A 65 12.99 5.66 5.98
C THR A 65 13.07 6.02 4.49
N SER A 66 11.96 5.93 3.76
CA SER A 66 11.88 6.30 2.35
C SER A 66 11.55 7.79 2.18
N GLU A 67 12.56 8.61 1.84
CA GLU A 67 12.46 10.07 1.64
C GLU A 67 11.64 10.52 0.40
N GLN A 68 11.10 9.60 -0.39
CA GLN A 68 10.05 9.93 -1.36
C GLN A 68 8.71 9.31 -0.95
N ASN A 69 7.66 10.13 -1.04
CA ASN A 69 6.26 9.91 -0.67
C ASN A 69 5.54 8.78 -1.45
N THR A 70 6.30 7.78 -1.93
CA THR A 70 5.83 6.61 -2.64
C THR A 70 5.46 5.55 -1.60
N ILE A 71 4.18 5.14 -1.58
CA ILE A 71 3.75 4.03 -0.73
C ILE A 71 4.53 2.79 -1.18
N ASN A 72 5.42 2.28 -0.33
CA ASN A 72 6.16 1.07 -0.62
C ASN A 72 5.21 -0.14 -0.47
N TYR A 73 4.42 -0.40 -1.52
CA TYR A 73 3.56 -1.57 -1.63
C TYR A 73 4.35 -2.90 -1.61
N SER A 74 5.67 -2.84 -1.81
CA SER A 74 6.57 -4.01 -1.80
C SER A 74 7.01 -4.43 -0.39
N SER A 75 6.58 -3.73 0.68
CA SER A 75 6.97 -4.17 2.02
C SER A 75 6.19 -5.42 2.44
N LEU A 76 6.93 -6.41 2.92
CA LEU A 76 6.39 -7.70 3.34
C LEU A 76 5.36 -7.53 4.47
N ALA A 77 5.57 -6.53 5.32
CA ALA A 77 4.61 -6.10 6.35
C ALA A 77 3.29 -5.58 5.78
N TYR A 78 3.33 -4.77 4.71
CA TYR A 78 2.10 -4.31 4.04
C TYR A 78 1.30 -5.49 3.49
N SER A 79 1.99 -6.47 2.89
CA SER A 79 1.36 -7.65 2.32
C SER A 79 0.70 -8.52 3.39
N HIS A 80 1.32 -8.69 4.57
CA HIS A 80 0.70 -9.33 5.73
C HIS A 80 -0.54 -8.60 6.23
N LEU A 81 -0.49 -7.27 6.32
CA LEU A 81 -1.65 -6.45 6.72
C LEU A 81 -2.78 -6.52 5.68
N CYS A 82 -2.43 -6.60 4.40
CA CYS A 82 -3.39 -6.80 3.32
C CYS A 82 -4.11 -8.15 3.48
N ALA A 83 -3.35 -9.24 3.63
CA ALA A 83 -3.89 -10.59 3.88
C ALA A 83 -4.78 -10.62 5.14
N TYR A 84 -4.33 -9.96 6.22
CA TYR A 84 -5.06 -9.86 7.49
C TYR A 84 -6.46 -9.24 7.32
N LEU A 85 -6.56 -8.18 6.50
CA LEU A 85 -7.77 -7.39 6.33
C LEU A 85 -8.68 -7.85 5.18
N GLN A 86 -8.29 -8.86 4.40
CA GLN A 86 -9.11 -9.45 3.33
C GLN A 86 -10.53 -9.77 3.79
N GLU A 87 -10.67 -10.48 4.90
CA GLU A 87 -11.98 -10.89 5.41
C GLU A 87 -12.85 -9.70 5.83
N THR A 88 -12.28 -8.74 6.54
CA THR A 88 -12.97 -7.52 6.95
C THR A 88 -13.43 -6.72 5.73
N CYS A 89 -12.56 -6.59 4.72
CA CYS A 89 -12.88 -5.89 3.47
C CYS A 89 -14.01 -6.59 2.71
N TYR A 90 -13.99 -7.92 2.61
CA TYR A 90 -15.05 -8.69 1.95
C TYR A 90 -16.42 -8.52 2.59
N TRP A 91 -16.49 -8.53 3.93
CA TRP A 91 -17.78 -8.35 4.61
C TRP A 91 -18.32 -6.93 4.44
N ALA A 92 -17.46 -5.91 4.50
CA ALA A 92 -17.84 -4.53 4.20
C ALA A 92 -18.33 -4.37 2.74
N ALA A 93 -17.63 -4.98 1.79
CA ALA A 93 -18.01 -5.01 0.37
C ALA A 93 -19.36 -5.72 0.15
N ARG A 94 -19.55 -6.91 0.72
CA ARG A 94 -20.80 -7.67 0.63
C ARG A 94 -21.99 -6.92 1.23
N LYS A 95 -21.80 -6.30 2.41
CA LYS A 95 -22.83 -5.48 3.05
C LYS A 95 -23.22 -4.28 2.18
N SER A 96 -22.24 -3.66 1.52
CA SER A 96 -22.49 -2.55 0.60
C SER A 96 -23.22 -3.01 -0.67
N ALA A 97 -22.83 -4.15 -1.24
CA ALA A 97 -23.47 -4.75 -2.41
C ALA A 97 -24.95 -5.08 -2.16
N LEU A 98 -25.30 -5.64 -0.99
CA LEU A 98 -26.68 -5.92 -0.61
C LEU A 98 -27.55 -4.66 -0.50
N ASN A 99 -26.94 -3.52 -0.17
CA ASN A 99 -27.64 -2.24 -0.01
C ASN A 99 -27.61 -1.37 -1.27
N SER A 100 -26.88 -1.78 -2.31
CA SER A 100 -26.81 -1.07 -3.59
C SER A 100 -27.71 -1.74 -4.61
N SER A 101 -28.63 -0.99 -5.21
CA SER A 101 -29.51 -1.45 -6.28
C SER A 101 -28.88 -1.34 -7.68
N GLY A 102 -27.55 -1.34 -7.78
CA GLY A 102 -26.80 -1.03 -9.01
C GLY A 102 -25.99 -2.21 -9.56
N HIS A 103 -25.37 -2.02 -10.73
CA HIS A 103 -24.58 -3.02 -11.47
C HIS A 103 -23.20 -3.37 -10.87
N SER A 104 -22.86 -2.85 -9.68
CA SER A 104 -21.55 -3.10 -9.08
C SER A 104 -21.58 -4.38 -8.25
N SER A 105 -20.63 -5.26 -8.54
CA SER A 105 -20.55 -6.56 -7.89
C SER A 105 -19.85 -6.49 -6.53
N ILE A 106 -19.89 -7.59 -5.78
CA ILE A 106 -19.13 -7.70 -4.53
C ILE A 106 -17.63 -7.54 -4.78
N SER A 107 -17.14 -8.10 -5.90
CA SER A 107 -15.75 -8.00 -6.32
C SER A 107 -15.35 -6.55 -6.59
N ASP A 108 -16.20 -5.78 -7.26
CA ASP A 108 -15.96 -4.34 -7.50
C ASP A 108 -15.77 -3.57 -6.20
N PHE A 109 -16.70 -3.73 -5.25
CA PHE A 109 -16.62 -3.03 -3.96
C PHE A 109 -15.41 -3.48 -3.16
N PHE A 110 -15.06 -4.75 -3.23
CA PHE A 110 -13.87 -5.29 -2.59
C PHE A 110 -12.60 -4.65 -3.16
N GLN A 111 -12.45 -4.60 -4.49
CA GLN A 111 -11.28 -4.01 -5.15
C GLN A 111 -11.17 -2.51 -4.86
N ILE A 112 -12.28 -1.78 -4.92
CA ILE A 112 -12.34 -0.36 -4.57
C ILE A 112 -11.84 -0.12 -3.14
N ALA A 113 -12.30 -0.92 -2.20
CA ALA A 113 -11.98 -0.77 -0.79
C ALA A 113 -10.53 -1.16 -0.49
N ILE A 114 -10.09 -2.34 -0.95
CA ILE A 114 -8.75 -2.87 -0.64
C ILE A 114 -7.64 -2.03 -1.27
N ALA A 115 -7.86 -1.43 -2.45
CA ALA A 115 -6.90 -0.52 -3.09
C ALA A 115 -6.60 0.73 -2.24
N GLN A 116 -7.50 1.11 -1.33
CA GLN A 116 -7.31 2.25 -0.43
C GLN A 116 -6.66 1.86 0.91
N LEU A 117 -6.27 0.59 1.09
CA LEU A 117 -5.68 0.11 2.34
C LEU A 117 -4.48 0.95 2.78
N GLY A 118 -3.61 1.37 1.86
CA GLY A 118 -2.46 2.21 2.20
C GLY A 118 -2.86 3.53 2.88
N LYS A 119 -3.99 4.13 2.50
CA LYS A 119 -4.51 5.35 3.15
C LYS A 119 -5.12 5.06 4.51
N ILE A 120 -5.79 3.91 4.64
CA ILE A 120 -6.37 3.46 5.92
C ILE A 120 -5.26 3.23 6.94
N LEU A 121 -4.17 2.55 6.55
CA LEU A 121 -3.04 2.31 7.43
C LEU A 121 -2.37 3.63 7.83
N LYS A 122 -2.15 4.58 6.90
CA LYS A 122 -1.58 5.90 7.23
C LYS A 122 -2.44 6.71 8.21
N ALA A 123 -3.76 6.51 8.21
CA ALA A 123 -4.70 7.24 9.07
C ALA A 123 -5.00 6.50 10.39
N PHE A 124 -4.55 5.25 10.53
CA PHE A 124 -4.75 4.45 11.73
C PHE A 124 -3.81 4.92 12.85
N ASN A 125 -4.34 5.02 14.07
CA ASN A 125 -3.54 5.33 15.26
C ASN A 125 -3.71 4.22 16.31
N PRO A 126 -2.65 3.41 16.56
CA PRO A 126 -2.66 2.36 17.57
C PRO A 126 -2.96 2.84 19.00
N GLU A 127 -2.66 4.11 19.33
CA GLU A 127 -2.89 4.69 20.66
C GLU A 127 -4.38 4.98 20.91
N GLN A 128 -5.16 5.20 19.85
CA GLN A 128 -6.60 5.50 19.94
C GLN A 128 -7.47 4.25 19.76
N SER A 129 -6.94 3.20 19.11
CA SER A 129 -7.63 1.93 18.97
C SER A 129 -6.64 0.78 18.81
N SER A 130 -6.76 -0.24 19.65
CA SER A 130 -5.93 -1.45 19.60
C SER A 130 -6.38 -2.46 18.53
N HIS A 131 -7.56 -2.25 17.92
CA HIS A 131 -8.20 -3.20 17.01
C HIS A 131 -8.24 -2.67 15.57
N LEU A 132 -7.18 -2.95 14.81
CA LEU A 132 -7.05 -2.57 13.39
C LEU A 132 -8.23 -3.06 12.53
N LYS A 133 -8.79 -4.25 12.81
CA LYS A 133 -9.95 -4.80 12.08
C LYS A 133 -11.17 -3.88 12.16
N SER A 134 -11.55 -3.47 13.38
CA SER A 134 -12.74 -2.64 13.58
C SER A 134 -12.60 -1.27 12.93
N TYR A 135 -11.41 -0.67 13.02
CA TYR A 135 -11.11 0.59 12.35
C TYR A 135 -11.17 0.45 10.82
N ALA A 136 -10.56 -0.60 10.29
CA ALA A 136 -10.55 -0.87 8.85
C ALA A 136 -11.96 -1.15 8.32
N GLU A 137 -12.80 -1.88 9.05
CA GLU A 137 -14.20 -2.13 8.68
C GLU A 137 -14.98 -0.85 8.45
N LEU A 138 -14.97 0.07 9.44
CA LEU A 138 -15.63 1.37 9.34
C LEU A 138 -15.07 2.20 8.18
N SER A 139 -13.75 2.15 7.98
CA SER A 139 -13.07 2.86 6.90
C SER A 139 -13.45 2.31 5.53
N PHE A 140 -13.47 0.99 5.35
CA PHE A 140 -13.90 0.35 4.10
C PHE A 140 -15.36 0.68 3.78
N GLU A 141 -16.27 0.57 4.75
CA GLU A 141 -17.68 0.95 4.56
C GLU A 141 -17.83 2.42 4.15
N ARG A 142 -17.07 3.32 4.78
CA ARG A 142 -17.08 4.74 4.42
C ARG A 142 -16.55 4.97 3.00
N ILE A 143 -15.43 4.35 2.63
CA ILE A 143 -14.84 4.47 1.29
C ILE A 143 -15.82 4.00 0.22
N ILE A 144 -16.45 2.83 0.42
CA ILE A 144 -17.44 2.30 -0.51
C ILE A 144 -18.64 3.25 -0.61
N ARG A 145 -19.13 3.75 0.52
CA ARG A 145 -20.26 4.69 0.56
C ARG A 145 -19.94 6.02 -0.12
N ASP A 146 -18.74 6.54 0.07
CA ASP A 146 -18.29 7.77 -0.57
C ASP A 146 -18.21 7.57 -2.09
N VAL A 147 -17.70 6.41 -2.55
CA VAL A 147 -17.71 6.07 -3.98
C VAL A 147 -19.13 5.93 -4.53
N LEU A 148 -20.02 5.26 -3.81
CA LEU A 148 -21.44 5.13 -4.19
C LEU A 148 -22.16 6.47 -4.23
N ARG A 149 -21.88 7.34 -3.26
CA ARG A 149 -22.43 8.70 -3.21
C ARG A 149 -21.94 9.51 -4.41
N VAL A 150 -20.64 9.47 -4.68
CA VAL A 150 -20.04 10.14 -5.83
C VAL A 150 -20.67 9.59 -7.11
N ARG A 151 -20.78 8.27 -7.31
CA ARG A 151 -21.46 7.66 -8.49
C ARG A 151 -22.91 8.12 -8.63
N ARG A 152 -23.69 8.03 -7.57
CA ARG A 152 -25.09 8.48 -7.54
C ARG A 152 -25.23 9.98 -7.83
N GLU A 153 -24.31 10.81 -7.36
CA GLU A 153 -24.32 12.24 -7.66
C GLU A 153 -24.07 12.52 -9.14
N ALA A 154 -23.27 11.73 -9.85
CA ALA A 154 -23.05 11.93 -11.28
C ALA A 154 -24.10 11.30 -12.18
N ASP A 155 -24.70 10.18 -11.77
CA ASP A 155 -25.80 9.57 -12.51
C ASP A 155 -27.08 10.43 -12.44
N ILE A 156 -27.29 11.13 -11.31
CA ILE A 156 -28.47 12.00 -11.11
C ILE A 156 -28.23 13.42 -11.63
N CYS A 157 -26.98 13.93 -11.65
CA CYS A 157 -26.73 15.30 -12.09
C CYS A 157 -26.74 15.43 -13.62
N SER A 158 -27.55 16.38 -14.12
CA SER A 158 -27.42 16.89 -15.48
C SER A 158 -26.03 17.48 -15.72
N ASP A 159 -25.61 17.57 -16.99
CA ASP A 159 -24.30 18.10 -17.40
C ASP A 159 -24.02 19.47 -16.77
N ILE A 160 -25.09 20.24 -16.61
CA ILE A 160 -25.10 21.62 -16.12
C ILE A 160 -24.98 21.66 -14.60
N ALA A 161 -25.70 20.77 -13.89
CA ALA A 161 -25.55 20.61 -12.46
C ALA A 161 -24.15 20.09 -12.09
N LEU A 162 -23.53 19.28 -12.96
CA LEU A 162 -22.16 18.81 -12.79
C LEU A 162 -21.14 19.95 -12.95
N LEU A 163 -21.30 20.79 -13.98
CA LEU A 163 -20.46 21.97 -14.21
C LEU A 163 -20.51 22.98 -13.07
N HIS A 164 -21.63 23.10 -12.35
CA HIS A 164 -21.71 23.96 -11.16
C HIS A 164 -21.05 23.41 -9.90
N LYS A 165 -20.90 22.08 -9.81
CA LYS A 165 -20.35 21.43 -8.60
C LYS A 165 -18.86 21.17 -8.71
N VAL A 166 -18.30 21.27 -9.90
CA VAL A 166 -16.89 20.99 -10.14
C VAL A 166 -16.03 22.14 -9.68
N SER A 167 -14.90 21.85 -9.04
CA SER A 167 -13.90 22.88 -8.75
C SER A 167 -13.02 23.12 -9.98
N ARG A 168 -12.51 24.34 -10.13
CA ARG A 168 -11.56 24.72 -11.18
C ARG A 168 -10.39 23.71 -11.33
N ARG A 169 -9.83 23.27 -10.20
CA ARG A 169 -8.74 22.26 -10.17
C ARG A 169 -9.16 20.93 -10.79
N ARG A 170 -10.39 20.50 -10.54
CA ARG A 170 -10.93 19.22 -11.02
C ARG A 170 -11.31 19.30 -12.50
N LEU A 171 -11.81 20.45 -12.96
CA LEU A 171 -12.04 20.73 -14.38
C LEU A 171 -10.72 20.63 -15.18
N ILE A 172 -9.67 21.33 -14.74
CA ILE A 172 -8.35 21.30 -15.41
C ILE A 172 -7.83 19.88 -15.53
N LYS A 173 -7.83 19.10 -14.43
CA LYS A 173 -7.39 17.70 -14.46
C LYS A 173 -8.20 16.83 -15.41
N SER A 174 -9.51 17.04 -15.48
CA SER A 174 -10.37 16.29 -16.40
C SER A 174 -10.09 16.60 -17.87
N LEU A 175 -9.81 17.87 -18.20
CA LEU A 175 -9.47 18.31 -19.55
C LEU A 175 -8.06 17.84 -19.97
N GLN A 176 -7.11 17.84 -19.04
CA GLN A 176 -5.79 17.24 -19.24
C GLN A 176 -5.90 15.73 -19.52
N ASN A 177 -6.73 15.02 -18.78
CA ASN A 177 -6.97 13.59 -19.00
C ASN A 177 -7.66 13.30 -20.35
N MET A 178 -8.35 14.29 -20.93
CA MET A 178 -8.89 14.20 -22.29
C MET A 178 -7.83 14.44 -23.39
N GLY A 179 -6.61 14.84 -23.02
CA GLY A 179 -5.51 15.08 -23.96
C GLY A 179 -5.48 16.48 -24.59
N LEU A 180 -6.17 17.47 -24.01
CA LEU A 180 -6.11 18.84 -24.50
C LEU A 180 -4.79 19.53 -24.13
N ASN A 181 -4.30 20.39 -25.02
CA ASN A 181 -3.15 21.26 -24.77
C ASN A 181 -3.51 22.41 -23.80
N GLU A 182 -2.48 23.02 -23.21
CA GLU A 182 -2.65 24.06 -22.18
C GLU A 182 -3.42 25.29 -22.68
N GLU A 183 -3.23 25.68 -23.94
CA GLU A 183 -3.96 26.79 -24.56
C GLU A 183 -5.47 26.51 -24.69
N ASN A 184 -5.86 25.29 -25.12
CA ASN A 184 -7.26 24.92 -25.18
C ASN A 184 -7.86 24.75 -23.78
N ILE A 185 -7.10 24.22 -22.82
CA ILE A 185 -7.54 24.15 -21.43
C ILE A 185 -7.85 25.55 -20.90
N ALA A 186 -7.00 26.54 -21.15
CA ALA A 186 -7.25 27.92 -20.75
C ALA A 186 -8.53 28.50 -21.37
N ASN A 187 -8.80 28.20 -22.64
CA ASN A 187 -10.04 28.60 -23.32
C ASN A 187 -11.28 27.95 -22.68
N TYR A 188 -11.23 26.67 -22.34
CA TYR A 188 -12.36 25.93 -21.75
C TYR A 188 -12.61 26.37 -20.30
N VAL A 189 -11.55 26.62 -19.54
CA VAL A 189 -11.64 27.15 -18.16
C VAL A 189 -12.25 28.55 -18.16
N LEU A 190 -11.85 29.43 -19.08
CA LEU A 190 -12.44 30.76 -19.19
C LEU A 190 -13.93 30.68 -19.56
N ALA A 191 -14.31 29.81 -20.50
CA ALA A 191 -15.71 29.61 -20.86
C ALA A 191 -16.55 29.10 -19.67
N TRP A 192 -15.98 28.24 -18.82
CA TRP A 192 -16.61 27.77 -17.59
C TRP A 192 -16.72 28.87 -16.53
N GLU A 193 -15.69 29.71 -16.36
CA GLU A 193 -15.72 30.87 -15.45
C GLU A 193 -16.82 31.86 -15.86
N CYS A 194 -16.94 32.19 -17.16
CA CYS A 194 -18.03 33.04 -17.67
C CYS A 194 -19.42 32.41 -17.46
N PHE A 195 -19.51 31.09 -17.54
CA PHE A 195 -20.75 30.36 -17.25
C PHE A 195 -21.10 30.42 -15.76
N GLU A 196 -20.14 30.19 -14.85
CA GLU A 196 -20.40 30.35 -13.41
C GLU A 196 -20.83 31.79 -13.06
N GLU A 197 -20.18 32.79 -13.64
CA GLU A 197 -20.48 34.20 -13.34
C GLU A 197 -21.92 34.61 -13.72
N LEU A 198 -22.40 34.18 -14.90
CA LEU A 198 -23.71 34.60 -15.42
C LEU A 198 -24.86 33.66 -15.04
N TYR A 199 -24.56 32.39 -14.78
CA TYR A 199 -25.59 31.37 -14.59
C TYR A 199 -25.77 30.99 -13.10
N THR A 200 -24.90 31.42 -12.19
CA THR A 200 -25.05 31.18 -10.74
C THR A 200 -26.02 32.13 -10.04
N SER A 201 -26.40 33.24 -10.69
CA SER A 201 -27.17 34.37 -10.12
C SER A 201 -28.67 34.09 -9.85
N GLY A 202 -29.17 32.86 -10.07
CA GLY A 202 -30.56 32.47 -9.84
C GLY A 202 -30.72 31.46 -8.70
N ASN A 203 -31.57 31.78 -7.71
CA ASN A 203 -31.95 30.94 -6.57
C ASN A 203 -32.85 29.75 -6.98
N THR A 204 -32.33 28.81 -7.77
CA THR A 204 -33.02 27.53 -8.01
C THR A 204 -32.13 26.37 -7.57
N GLU A 205 -32.74 25.42 -6.85
CA GLU A 205 -32.09 24.22 -6.34
C GLU A 205 -31.22 23.58 -7.44
N ILE A 206 -29.93 23.41 -7.13
CA ILE A 206 -28.87 23.01 -8.07
C ILE A 206 -29.20 21.72 -8.84
N ARG A 207 -30.09 20.86 -8.30
CA ARG A 207 -30.54 19.60 -8.91
C ARG A 207 -31.55 19.76 -10.07
N GLN A 208 -32.20 20.91 -10.23
CA GLN A 208 -33.29 21.11 -11.21
C GLN A 208 -33.01 22.24 -12.22
N ARG A 209 -31.76 22.70 -12.35
CA ARG A 209 -31.42 23.78 -13.29
C ARG A 209 -31.68 23.33 -14.74
N ARG A 210 -32.69 23.97 -15.37
CA ARG A 210 -33.10 23.75 -16.77
C ARG A 210 -32.00 24.19 -17.72
N LYS A 211 -31.90 23.54 -18.88
CA LYS A 211 -30.96 23.90 -19.96
C LYS A 211 -30.99 25.42 -20.22
N PRO A 212 -29.83 26.12 -20.28
CA PRO A 212 -29.76 27.55 -20.55
C PRO A 212 -30.42 27.84 -21.90
N ASP A 213 -31.21 28.90 -21.91
CA ASP A 213 -31.87 29.39 -23.10
C ASP A 213 -30.87 30.06 -24.05
N VAL A 214 -31.24 30.21 -25.33
CA VAL A 214 -30.38 30.75 -26.38
C VAL A 214 -29.82 32.13 -26.00
N ALA A 215 -30.63 32.97 -25.35
CA ALA A 215 -30.22 34.29 -24.86
C ALA A 215 -29.11 34.22 -23.80
N VAL A 216 -29.10 33.19 -22.95
CA VAL A 216 -28.07 32.99 -21.92
C VAL A 216 -26.75 32.58 -22.56
N TRP A 217 -26.78 31.71 -23.57
CA TRP A 217 -25.58 31.32 -24.32
C TRP A 217 -24.95 32.48 -25.07
N GLU A 218 -25.75 33.39 -25.62
CA GLU A 218 -25.26 34.61 -26.25
C GLU A 218 -24.62 35.57 -25.25
N ALA A 219 -25.19 35.72 -24.05
CA ALA A 219 -24.60 36.52 -22.99
C ALA A 219 -23.24 35.96 -22.53
N ILE A 220 -23.12 34.64 -22.38
CA ILE A 220 -21.86 33.97 -22.04
C ILE A 220 -20.82 34.17 -23.16
N ALA A 221 -21.21 34.02 -24.42
CA ALA A 221 -20.29 34.23 -25.55
C ALA A 221 -19.78 35.68 -25.62
N LYS A 222 -20.64 36.67 -25.35
CA LYS A 222 -20.24 38.09 -25.29
C LYS A 222 -19.25 38.35 -24.15
N LEU A 223 -19.52 37.79 -22.96
CA LEU A 223 -18.62 37.92 -21.80
C LEU A 223 -17.27 37.25 -22.08
N TYR A 224 -17.28 36.04 -22.63
CA TYR A 224 -16.07 35.31 -23.01
C TYR A 224 -15.21 36.11 -24.00
N ASN A 225 -15.80 36.61 -25.09
CA ASN A 225 -15.06 37.37 -26.10
C ASN A 225 -14.45 38.66 -25.54
N THR A 226 -15.10 39.28 -24.55
CA THR A 226 -14.57 40.46 -23.85
C THR A 226 -13.40 40.08 -22.95
N GLN A 227 -13.57 39.06 -22.10
CA GLN A 227 -12.55 38.64 -21.13
C GLN A 227 -11.33 37.98 -21.80
N ARG A 228 -11.51 37.35 -22.96
CA ARG A 228 -10.43 36.73 -23.75
C ARG A 228 -9.35 37.74 -24.13
N LEU A 229 -9.76 38.92 -24.59
CA LEU A 229 -8.86 40.00 -24.99
C LEU A 229 -8.06 40.52 -23.78
N THR A 230 -8.73 40.68 -22.64
CA THR A 230 -8.09 41.13 -21.39
C THR A 230 -7.08 40.12 -20.84
N ARG A 231 -7.27 38.82 -21.12
CA ARG A 231 -6.36 37.75 -20.67
C ARG A 231 -5.32 37.33 -21.72
N GLY A 232 -5.25 38.00 -22.87
CA GLY A 232 -4.24 37.74 -23.90
C GLY A 232 -4.38 36.40 -24.62
N LEU A 233 -5.58 35.80 -24.65
CA LEU A 233 -5.83 34.51 -25.29
C LEU A 233 -6.01 34.68 -26.82
N SER A 234 -5.19 33.97 -27.60
CA SER A 234 -5.09 34.09 -29.06
C SER A 234 -6.19 33.40 -29.86
N SER A 235 -7.17 32.78 -29.20
CA SER A 235 -8.27 32.08 -29.88
C SER A 235 -9.14 33.06 -30.70
N GLY A 236 -9.81 32.59 -31.76
CA GLY A 236 -10.72 33.43 -32.56
C GLY A 236 -11.96 33.89 -31.77
N ALA A 237 -12.72 34.87 -32.28
CA ALA A 237 -14.02 35.22 -31.68
C ALA A 237 -14.96 34.02 -31.73
N VAL A 238 -15.60 33.72 -30.60
CA VAL A 238 -16.37 32.49 -30.39
C VAL A 238 -17.86 32.80 -30.34
N ASN A 239 -18.68 31.98 -30.99
CA ASN A 239 -20.14 32.08 -30.96
C ASN A 239 -20.76 31.25 -29.83
N SER A 240 -22.06 31.48 -29.56
CA SER A 240 -22.83 30.77 -28.53
C SER A 240 -22.80 29.25 -28.68
N GLN A 241 -22.83 28.74 -29.92
CA GLN A 241 -22.78 27.31 -30.22
C GLN A 241 -21.46 26.65 -29.83
N THR A 242 -20.34 27.35 -30.04
CA THR A 242 -19.00 26.83 -29.71
C THR A 242 -18.79 26.81 -28.20
N ILE A 243 -19.29 27.82 -27.48
CA ILE A 243 -19.31 27.82 -26.01
C ILE A 243 -20.18 26.67 -25.47
N GLU A 244 -21.37 26.46 -26.03
CA GLU A 244 -22.22 25.31 -25.64
C GLU A 244 -21.49 23.99 -25.87
N LYS A 245 -20.77 23.84 -26.99
CA LYS A 245 -19.96 22.66 -27.29
C LYS A 245 -18.84 22.46 -26.28
N TRP A 246 -18.06 23.49 -25.96
CA TRP A 246 -16.96 23.40 -24.98
C TRP A 246 -17.45 23.05 -23.58
N LEU A 247 -18.58 23.62 -23.13
CA LEU A 247 -19.14 23.27 -21.83
C LEU A 247 -19.69 21.84 -21.79
N LYS A 248 -20.36 21.37 -22.86
CA LYS A 248 -20.78 19.96 -22.96
C LYS A 248 -19.58 19.01 -22.94
N GLN A 249 -18.53 19.33 -23.71
CA GLN A 249 -17.30 18.55 -23.72
C GLN A 249 -16.61 18.58 -22.36
N SER A 250 -16.62 19.71 -21.66
CA SER A 250 -16.12 19.82 -20.28
C SER A 250 -16.92 18.93 -19.33
N ALA A 251 -18.25 18.95 -19.41
CA ALA A 251 -19.10 18.09 -18.59
C ALA A 251 -18.86 16.61 -18.86
N GLN A 252 -18.69 16.23 -20.14
CA GLN A 252 -18.37 14.86 -20.53
C GLN A 252 -16.95 14.45 -20.08
N ALA A 253 -15.96 15.33 -20.20
CA ALA A 253 -14.61 15.11 -19.70
C ALA A 253 -14.61 14.92 -18.19
N ILE A 254 -15.35 15.75 -17.45
CA ILE A 254 -15.52 15.61 -16.00
C ILE A 254 -16.20 14.27 -15.68
N ARG A 255 -17.25 13.89 -16.41
CA ARG A 255 -17.90 12.58 -16.20
C ARG A 255 -16.94 11.43 -16.46
N ASN A 256 -16.22 11.43 -17.58
CA ASN A 256 -15.28 10.36 -17.90
C ASN A 256 -14.09 10.32 -16.92
N PHE A 257 -13.66 11.47 -16.41
CA PHE A 257 -12.59 11.57 -15.43
C PHE A 257 -13.02 11.07 -14.03
N LEU A 258 -14.26 11.37 -13.63
CA LEU A 258 -14.81 10.93 -12.33
C LEU A 258 -15.40 9.52 -12.39
N TYR A 259 -15.84 9.08 -13.57
CA TYR A 259 -16.48 7.81 -13.89
C TYR A 259 -16.00 7.35 -15.27
N PRO A 260 -14.78 6.80 -15.35
CA PRO A 260 -14.35 6.14 -16.58
C PRO A 260 -15.36 5.03 -16.88
N LYS A 261 -15.91 5.02 -18.09
CA LYS A 261 -16.77 3.93 -18.54
C LYS A 261 -15.89 2.69 -18.66
N PHE A 262 -16.14 1.70 -17.83
CA PHE A 262 -15.53 0.39 -17.99
C PHE A 262 -16.17 -0.25 -19.22
N VAL A 263 -15.34 -0.55 -20.21
CA VAL A 263 -15.73 -1.33 -21.39
C VAL A 263 -15.39 -2.79 -21.07
N SER A 264 -16.30 -3.72 -21.38
CA SER A 264 -16.02 -5.14 -21.15
C SER A 264 -14.75 -5.53 -21.92
N ALA A 265 -13.87 -6.30 -21.30
CA ALA A 265 -12.72 -6.87 -22.00
C ALA A 265 -13.16 -7.77 -23.16
N ASP A 266 -14.35 -8.36 -23.07
CA ASP A 266 -14.95 -9.18 -24.13
C ASP A 266 -15.59 -8.34 -25.26
N THR A 267 -15.52 -7.00 -25.19
CA THR A 267 -16.08 -6.14 -26.23
C THR A 267 -15.28 -6.35 -27.53
N PRO A 268 -15.94 -6.68 -28.65
CA PRO A 268 -15.26 -6.84 -29.93
C PRO A 268 -14.67 -5.50 -30.37
N LEU A 269 -13.41 -5.51 -30.82
CA LEU A 269 -12.74 -4.30 -31.30
C LEU A 269 -13.27 -3.81 -32.65
N LYS A 270 -13.93 -4.68 -33.42
CA LYS A 270 -14.52 -4.40 -34.74
C LYS A 270 -15.83 -5.17 -34.90
N ASP A 271 -16.72 -4.63 -35.74
CA ASP A 271 -18.02 -5.25 -36.08
C ASP A 271 -17.91 -6.63 -36.76
N ASP A 272 -16.71 -7.01 -37.21
CA ASP A 272 -16.45 -8.25 -37.97
C ASP A 272 -15.88 -9.40 -37.10
N GLY A 273 -16.17 -9.35 -35.79
CA GLY A 273 -16.12 -10.47 -34.84
C GLY A 273 -14.98 -11.48 -34.97
N ASP A 274 -13.91 -11.28 -34.19
CA ASP A 274 -13.04 -12.39 -33.70
C ASP A 274 -11.95 -11.90 -32.73
N THR A 275 -11.73 -10.58 -32.61
CA THR A 275 -10.75 -10.00 -31.69
C THR A 275 -11.43 -9.17 -30.62
N SER A 276 -11.23 -9.59 -29.37
CA SER A 276 -11.69 -8.90 -28.16
C SER A 276 -10.59 -8.04 -27.56
N LEU A 277 -10.97 -7.10 -26.69
CA LEU A 277 -10.02 -6.31 -25.91
C LEU A 277 -9.15 -7.19 -24.99
N LEU A 278 -9.68 -8.34 -24.57
CA LEU A 278 -9.00 -9.33 -23.74
C LEU A 278 -7.81 -9.97 -24.47
N ASP A 279 -7.88 -10.13 -25.80
CA ASP A 279 -6.80 -10.68 -26.62
C ASP A 279 -5.60 -9.73 -26.74
N MET A 280 -5.78 -8.44 -26.42
CA MET A 280 -4.71 -7.44 -26.41
C MET A 280 -4.05 -7.28 -25.05
N LEU A 281 -4.66 -7.81 -23.98
CA LEU A 281 -4.07 -7.74 -22.66
C LEU A 281 -2.96 -8.79 -22.58
N PRO A 282 -1.76 -8.42 -22.09
CA PRO A 282 -0.72 -9.41 -21.86
C PRO A 282 -1.28 -10.46 -20.90
N GLY A 283 -1.27 -11.71 -21.33
CA GLY A 283 -1.67 -12.84 -20.49
C GLY A 283 -0.90 -12.81 -19.18
N ASN A 284 -1.56 -13.32 -18.13
CA ASN A 284 -1.09 -13.42 -16.75
C ASN A 284 0.44 -13.35 -16.68
N VAL A 285 0.98 -12.34 -16.00
CA VAL A 285 2.43 -12.15 -15.80
C VAL A 285 2.94 -13.36 -15.05
N GLN A 286 3.18 -14.45 -15.76
CA GLN A 286 4.03 -15.52 -15.30
C GLN A 286 5.37 -14.83 -15.12
N ASP A 287 5.85 -14.83 -13.87
CA ASP A 287 7.20 -14.38 -13.57
C ASP A 287 8.11 -15.01 -14.62
N SER A 288 8.73 -14.14 -15.44
CA SER A 288 9.63 -14.54 -16.52
C SER A 288 10.54 -15.66 -16.03
N LEU A 289 10.86 -16.65 -16.88
CA LEU A 289 11.86 -17.67 -16.52
C LEU A 289 13.16 -17.05 -15.99
N LEU A 290 13.52 -15.86 -16.48
CA LEU A 290 14.62 -15.06 -15.94
C LEU A 290 14.37 -14.58 -14.50
N ALA A 291 13.15 -14.12 -14.18
CA ALA A 291 12.80 -13.71 -12.83
C ALA A 291 12.85 -14.90 -11.84
N GLN A 292 12.39 -16.08 -12.27
CA GLN A 292 12.49 -17.30 -11.46
C GLN A 292 13.96 -17.75 -11.27
N MET A 293 14.79 -17.65 -12.32
CA MET A 293 16.22 -17.95 -12.22
C MET A 293 16.96 -16.98 -11.30
N VAL A 294 16.64 -15.68 -11.37
CA VAL A 294 17.20 -14.65 -10.47
C VAL A 294 16.77 -14.92 -9.03
N GLU A 295 15.50 -15.26 -8.78
CA GLU A 295 15.02 -15.58 -7.42
C GLU A 295 15.71 -16.84 -6.86
N GLN A 296 15.96 -17.84 -7.70
CA GLN A 296 16.68 -19.04 -7.30
C GLN A 296 18.17 -18.75 -7.01
N GLU A 297 18.84 -17.96 -7.85
CA GLU A 297 20.23 -17.53 -7.65
C GLU A 297 20.38 -16.69 -6.37
N GLU A 298 19.45 -15.78 -6.11
CA GLU A 298 19.42 -14.97 -4.89
C GLU A 298 19.20 -15.85 -3.64
N ALA A 299 18.31 -16.85 -3.71
CA ALA A 299 18.07 -17.78 -2.61
C ALA A 299 19.30 -18.64 -2.29
N ASP A 300 20.00 -19.14 -3.32
CA ASP A 300 21.23 -19.91 -3.15
C ASP A 300 22.38 -19.05 -2.61
N SER A 301 22.52 -17.82 -3.11
CA SER A 301 23.47 -16.83 -2.60
C SER A 301 23.20 -16.50 -1.13
N PHE A 302 21.95 -16.24 -0.77
CA PHE A 302 21.56 -15.96 0.61
C PHE A 302 21.87 -17.14 1.55
N LYS A 303 21.57 -18.37 1.13
CA LYS A 303 21.85 -19.58 1.92
C LYS A 303 23.36 -19.80 2.11
N SER A 304 24.16 -19.56 1.07
CA SER A 304 25.62 -19.62 1.16
C SER A 304 26.16 -18.56 2.13
N GLN A 305 25.69 -17.32 2.02
CA GLN A 305 26.08 -16.22 2.92
C GLN A 305 25.71 -16.52 4.37
N GLN A 306 24.51 -17.07 4.61
CA GLN A 306 24.07 -17.45 5.95
C GLN A 306 24.94 -18.57 6.56
N THR A 307 25.35 -19.54 5.74
CA THR A 307 26.21 -20.66 6.17
C THR A 307 27.60 -20.13 6.55
N GLN A 308 28.19 -19.29 5.70
CA GLN A 308 29.49 -18.65 5.96
C GLN A 308 29.45 -17.77 7.22
N LEU A 309 28.37 -17.00 7.42
CA LEU A 309 28.19 -16.16 8.60
C LEU A 309 28.14 -17.00 9.88
N ASN A 310 27.41 -18.12 9.86
CA ASN A 310 27.34 -19.04 11.00
C ASN A 310 28.71 -19.67 11.29
N GLU A 311 29.46 -20.08 10.27
CA GLU A 311 30.81 -20.63 10.42
C GLU A 311 31.78 -19.63 11.06
N VAL A 312 31.79 -18.38 10.56
CA VAL A 312 32.65 -17.32 11.09
C VAL A 312 32.33 -17.02 12.56
N LEU A 313 31.05 -16.96 12.91
CA LEU A 313 30.63 -16.73 14.29
C LEU A 313 30.99 -17.92 15.21
N ASN A 314 30.79 -19.15 14.75
CA ASN A 314 31.17 -20.34 15.51
C ASN A 314 32.68 -20.44 15.71
N GLN A 315 33.48 -20.12 14.70
CA GLN A 315 34.94 -20.04 14.83
C GLN A 315 35.37 -18.93 15.79
N ALA A 316 34.74 -17.76 15.71
CA ALA A 316 35.02 -16.65 16.61
C ALA A 316 34.68 -16.98 18.07
N ILE A 317 33.60 -17.71 18.32
CA ILE A 317 33.23 -18.22 19.65
C ILE A 317 34.21 -19.29 20.11
N ALA A 318 34.59 -20.23 19.25
CA ALA A 318 35.55 -21.29 19.57
C ALA A 318 36.95 -20.75 19.90
N ALA A 319 37.33 -19.60 19.35
CA ALA A 319 38.58 -18.90 19.64
C ALA A 319 38.58 -18.13 20.98
N LEU A 320 37.41 -17.94 21.61
CA LEU A 320 37.33 -17.35 22.95
C LEU A 320 37.88 -18.33 24.00
N ASP A 321 38.38 -17.80 25.12
CA ASP A 321 38.82 -18.63 26.23
C ASP A 321 37.64 -19.41 26.86
N SER A 322 37.95 -20.53 27.51
CA SER A 322 36.94 -21.44 28.08
C SER A 322 35.98 -20.75 29.07
N LYS A 323 36.45 -19.74 29.82
CA LYS A 323 35.58 -18.99 30.75
C LYS A 323 34.62 -18.06 30.00
N SER A 324 35.08 -17.44 28.91
CA SER A 324 34.23 -16.61 28.04
C SER A 324 33.17 -17.43 27.29
N GLN A 325 33.48 -18.64 26.85
CA GLN A 325 32.50 -19.55 26.23
C GLN A 325 31.44 -20.01 27.24
N GLN A 326 31.86 -20.43 28.44
CA GLN A 326 30.93 -20.78 29.52
C GLN A 326 30.05 -19.60 29.93
N LEU A 327 30.60 -18.38 29.97
CA LEU A 327 29.85 -17.16 30.25
C LEU A 327 28.74 -16.92 29.20
N LEU A 328 29.03 -17.09 27.91
CA LEU A 328 28.03 -16.96 26.85
C LEU A 328 26.92 -18.01 26.99
N GLN A 329 27.30 -19.26 27.24
CA GLN A 329 26.35 -20.36 27.41
C GLN A 329 25.40 -20.09 28.58
N VAL A 330 25.93 -19.81 29.78
CA VAL A 330 25.11 -19.55 30.97
C VAL A 330 24.25 -18.28 30.82
N TYR A 331 24.77 -17.25 30.16
CA TYR A 331 24.04 -15.99 29.98
C TYR A 331 22.90 -16.11 28.96
N TYR A 332 23.12 -16.77 27.83
CA TYR A 332 22.14 -16.83 26.73
C TYR A 332 21.22 -18.05 26.79
N SER A 333 21.65 -19.19 27.34
CA SER A 333 20.83 -20.40 27.44
C SER A 333 20.04 -20.44 28.75
N GLN A 334 20.71 -20.29 29.90
CA GLN A 334 20.09 -20.44 31.23
C GLN A 334 19.42 -19.15 31.75
N GLN A 335 19.52 -18.03 31.03
CA GLN A 335 19.00 -16.70 31.41
C GLN A 335 19.38 -16.26 32.85
N PHE A 336 20.52 -16.73 33.36
CA PHE A 336 20.92 -16.42 34.73
C PHE A 336 21.16 -14.93 34.94
N THR A 337 20.78 -14.46 36.13
CA THR A 337 21.06 -13.11 36.57
C THR A 337 22.57 -12.93 36.74
N GLN A 338 23.07 -11.69 36.58
CA GLN A 338 24.50 -11.40 36.74
C GLN A 338 25.05 -11.84 38.12
N THR A 339 24.20 -11.91 39.14
CA THR A 339 24.52 -12.41 40.48
C THR A 339 24.71 -13.93 40.54
N GLU A 340 23.96 -14.68 39.75
CA GLU A 340 24.07 -16.15 39.67
C GLU A 340 25.30 -16.56 38.84
N ILE A 341 25.53 -15.87 37.73
CA ILE A 341 26.73 -16.05 36.88
C ILE A 341 28.01 -15.74 37.68
N ALA A 342 27.99 -14.68 38.49
CA ALA A 342 29.10 -14.31 39.36
C ALA A 342 29.45 -15.41 40.37
N LYS A 343 28.43 -16.08 40.93
CA LYS A 343 28.61 -17.19 41.86
C LYS A 343 29.14 -18.44 41.16
N GLN A 344 28.60 -18.77 39.99
CA GLN A 344 28.97 -19.99 39.25
C GLN A 344 30.37 -19.93 38.62
N LEU A 345 30.79 -18.74 38.16
CA LEU A 345 32.12 -18.54 37.56
C LEU A 345 33.16 -18.01 38.56
N GLU A 346 32.81 -17.91 39.85
CA GLU A 346 33.67 -17.36 40.93
C GLU A 346 34.28 -15.98 40.59
N ILE A 347 33.53 -15.13 39.89
CA ILE A 347 33.94 -13.77 39.51
C ILE A 347 33.06 -12.72 40.17
N LYS A 348 33.63 -11.54 40.45
CA LYS A 348 32.87 -10.41 40.99
C LYS A 348 31.80 -9.96 39.99
N GLN A 349 30.57 -9.71 40.44
CA GLN A 349 29.42 -9.34 39.61
C GLN A 349 29.70 -8.24 38.57
N TYR A 350 30.42 -7.18 38.94
CA TYR A 350 30.76 -6.10 37.99
C TYR A 350 31.68 -6.54 36.83
N LYS A 351 32.43 -7.64 36.99
CA LYS A 351 33.27 -8.21 35.93
C LYS A 351 32.44 -8.94 34.88
N VAL A 352 31.27 -9.49 35.24
CA VAL A 352 30.38 -10.22 34.32
C VAL A 352 29.94 -9.34 33.15
N SER A 353 29.41 -8.14 33.45
CA SER A 353 28.97 -7.19 32.42
C SER A 353 30.13 -6.68 31.55
N ARG A 354 31.30 -6.44 32.14
CA ARG A 354 32.51 -6.01 31.41
C ARG A 354 33.03 -7.11 30.47
N LEU A 355 33.05 -8.36 30.92
CA LEU A 355 33.43 -9.52 30.10
C LEU A 355 32.46 -9.72 28.95
N LEU A 356 31.15 -9.70 29.19
CA LEU A 356 30.13 -9.78 28.12
C LEU A 356 30.28 -8.68 27.08
N SER A 357 30.51 -7.44 27.53
CA SER A 357 30.74 -6.30 26.62
C SER A 357 32.00 -6.48 25.79
N SER A 358 33.09 -7.00 26.40
CA SER A 358 34.34 -7.29 25.71
C SER A 358 34.18 -8.39 24.66
N ILE A 359 33.48 -9.47 25.00
CA ILE A 359 33.20 -10.59 24.09
C ILE A 359 32.37 -10.10 22.90
N ARG A 360 31.28 -9.34 23.16
CA ARG A 360 30.45 -8.75 22.10
C ARG A 360 31.25 -7.85 21.17
N LYS A 361 32.15 -7.02 21.72
CA LYS A 361 33.01 -6.16 20.91
C LYS A 361 33.92 -6.98 19.98
N SER A 362 34.48 -8.08 20.47
CA SER A 362 35.32 -9.00 19.68
C SER A 362 34.53 -9.67 18.54
N LEU A 363 33.34 -10.19 18.85
CA LEU A 363 32.46 -10.81 17.85
C LEU A 363 31.99 -9.79 16.80
N LEU A 364 31.62 -8.58 17.22
CA LEU A 364 31.22 -7.49 16.33
C LEU A 364 32.37 -7.07 15.41
N GLN A 365 33.60 -7.01 15.92
CA GLN A 365 34.79 -6.69 15.12
C GLN A 365 35.03 -7.77 14.07
N THR A 366 34.92 -9.04 14.44
CA THR A 366 35.07 -10.18 13.52
C THR A 366 34.02 -10.16 12.42
N LEU A 367 32.75 -9.90 12.77
CA LEU A 367 31.66 -9.78 11.81
C LEU A 367 31.82 -8.58 10.87
N THR A 368 32.26 -7.44 11.40
CA THR A 368 32.46 -6.23 10.61
C THR A 368 33.58 -6.45 9.59
N GLN A 369 34.67 -7.12 9.99
CA GLN A 369 35.78 -7.48 9.12
C GLN A 369 35.37 -8.50 8.05
N TRP A 370 34.57 -9.51 8.42
CA TRP A 370 34.01 -10.46 7.46
C TRP A 370 33.08 -9.78 6.44
N SER A 371 32.20 -8.90 6.90
CA SER A 371 31.27 -8.13 6.06
C SER A 371 32.02 -7.22 5.07
N GLN A 372 33.09 -6.56 5.52
CA GLN A 372 33.95 -5.75 4.67
C GLN A 372 34.68 -6.59 3.61
N ASN A 373 35.18 -7.77 3.97
CA ASN A 373 35.97 -8.61 3.07
C ASN A 373 35.13 -9.39 2.06
N THR A 374 33.93 -9.84 2.47
CA THR A 374 33.09 -10.76 1.69
C THR A 374 31.95 -10.04 0.96
N LEU A 375 31.35 -9.04 1.60
CA LEU A 375 30.20 -8.31 1.05
C LEU A 375 30.56 -6.91 0.55
N HIS A 376 31.83 -6.49 0.70
CA HIS A 376 32.34 -5.16 0.35
C HIS A 376 31.53 -4.01 1.00
N ILE A 377 30.92 -4.26 2.16
CA ILE A 377 30.11 -3.27 2.87
C ILE A 377 31.05 -2.38 3.71
N SER A 378 30.96 -1.07 3.50
CA SER A 378 31.71 -0.08 4.28
C SER A 378 31.19 0.00 5.73
N PRO A 379 32.08 -0.06 6.75
CA PRO A 379 31.69 -0.03 8.15
C PRO A 379 31.30 1.40 8.59
N THR A 380 30.06 1.78 8.30
CA THR A 380 29.47 3.03 8.83
C THR A 380 28.86 2.83 10.22
N SER A 381 28.70 3.90 11.00
CA SER A 381 28.12 3.82 12.36
C SER A 381 26.72 3.21 12.37
N VAL A 382 25.92 3.48 11.34
CA VAL A 382 24.56 2.92 11.16
C VAL A 382 24.63 1.41 10.88
N VAL A 383 25.54 0.98 10.00
CA VAL A 383 25.74 -0.43 9.67
C VAL A 383 26.23 -1.21 10.90
N ILE A 384 27.19 -0.68 11.64
CA ILE A 384 27.71 -1.32 12.87
C ILE A 384 26.61 -1.46 13.93
N ALA A 385 25.76 -0.44 14.11
CA ALA A 385 24.63 -0.52 15.04
C ALA A 385 23.63 -1.61 14.64
N SER A 386 23.33 -1.74 13.33
CA SER A 386 22.45 -2.79 12.82
C SER A 386 23.03 -4.19 12.99
N ILE A 387 24.33 -4.38 12.69
CA ILE A 387 25.03 -5.66 12.88
C ILE A 387 25.04 -6.05 14.36
N ASN A 388 25.22 -5.09 15.27
CA ASN A 388 25.21 -5.35 16.70
C ASN A 388 23.84 -5.85 17.20
N ILE A 389 22.75 -5.30 16.68
CA ILE A 389 21.39 -5.78 17.00
C ILE A 389 21.20 -7.20 16.47
N SER A 390 21.56 -7.45 15.21
CA SER A 390 21.44 -8.78 14.60
C SER A 390 22.33 -9.84 15.26
N LEU A 391 23.53 -9.47 15.72
CA LEU A 391 24.42 -10.33 16.50
C LEU A 391 23.79 -10.72 17.84
N GLU A 392 23.14 -9.78 18.53
CA GLU A 392 22.49 -10.07 19.80
C GLU A 392 21.31 -11.04 19.62
N GLU A 393 20.52 -10.88 18.56
CA GLU A 393 19.44 -11.80 18.21
C GLU A 393 19.97 -13.18 17.81
N TRP A 394 21.07 -13.23 17.04
CA TRP A 394 21.70 -14.48 16.63
C TRP A 394 22.25 -15.27 17.83
N LEU A 395 22.94 -14.61 18.77
CA LEU A 395 23.48 -15.26 19.97
C LEU A 395 22.36 -15.87 20.83
N LYS A 396 21.24 -15.16 21.00
CA LYS A 396 20.07 -15.69 21.71
C LYS A 396 19.52 -16.94 21.03
N PHE A 397 19.40 -16.91 19.70
CA PHE A 397 18.88 -18.03 18.93
C PHE A 397 19.83 -19.24 18.96
N HIS A 398 21.12 -19.02 18.72
CA HIS A 398 22.16 -20.06 18.69
C HIS A 398 22.20 -20.87 19.99
N TYR A 399 22.24 -20.18 21.14
CA TYR A 399 22.30 -20.84 22.45
C TYR A 399 20.95 -21.36 22.94
N SER A 400 19.82 -20.89 22.40
CA SER A 400 18.50 -21.49 22.68
C SER A 400 18.27 -22.84 21.99
N GLN A 401 18.94 -23.09 20.86
CA GLN A 401 18.81 -24.37 20.15
C GLN A 401 19.69 -25.48 20.72
N THR A 402 20.74 -25.14 21.47
CA THR A 402 21.67 -26.12 22.06
C THR A 402 21.11 -26.83 23.31
N GLU A 403 19.98 -26.39 23.87
CA GLU A 403 19.33 -27.01 25.05
C GLU A 403 18.29 -28.09 24.69
N GLN A 404 18.05 -28.39 23.40
CA GLN A 404 17.10 -29.43 22.96
C GLN A 404 17.76 -30.70 22.37
N GLY A 405 19.08 -30.84 22.47
CA GLY A 405 19.81 -32.08 22.19
C GLY A 405 20.42 -32.64 23.46
#